data_AF-A0A3P7FR31-F1
#
_entry.id   AF-A0A3P7FR31-F1
#
_cell.length_a   1.000
_cell.length_b   1.000
_cell.length_c   1.000
_cell.angle_alpha   90.00
_cell.angle_beta   90.00
_cell.angle_gamma   90.00
#
_symmetry.space_group_name_H-M   'P 1'
#
loop_
_entity.id
_entity.type
_entity.pdbx_description
1 polymer ?
#
loop_
_entity_poly.entity_id
_entity_poly.type
_entity_poly.pdbx_seq_one_letter_code
_entity_poly.pdbx_strand_id
1 'polypeptide(L)' 'MGQFHAERTIPMRRVGIPDDIAEPIAFLADSKVSGYMTGQCIAIDGGVTLQHSMITYSIDDVVKQMNN' A
#
# COMPACT_ATOMS: atom_id res chain seq x y z
N MET A 1 -15.12 11.13 13.75
CA MET A 1 -14.35 10.62 12.59
C MET A 1 -13.37 9.60 13.11
N GLY A 2 -13.38 8.37 12.59
CA GLY A 2 -12.44 7.32 13.01
C GLY A 2 -11.00 7.71 12.69
N GLN A 3 -10.05 7.36 13.56
CA GLN A 3 -8.63 7.60 13.34
C GLN A 3 -8.14 6.69 12.19
N PHE A 4 -7.26 7.20 11.32
CA PHE A 4 -6.65 6.40 10.26
C PHE A 4 -5.48 5.61 10.84
N HIS A 5 -5.57 4.28 10.79
CA HIS A 5 -4.59 3.35 11.34
C HIS A 5 -3.81 2.68 10.20
N ALA A 6 -2.72 3.31 9.78
CA ALA A 6 -1.87 2.84 8.68
C ALA A 6 -1.34 1.41 8.90
N GLU A 7 -1.08 1.03 10.15
CA GLU A 7 -0.62 -0.29 10.55
C GLU A 7 -1.63 -1.41 10.28
N ARG A 8 -2.90 -1.05 10.13
CA ARG A 8 -3.99 -1.98 9.82
C ARG A 8 -4.35 -1.91 8.34
N THR A 9 -4.40 -0.72 7.75
CA THR A 9 -4.94 -0.55 6.39
C THR A 9 -3.90 -0.72 5.29
N ILE A 10 -2.61 -0.56 5.59
CA ILE A 10 -1.50 -0.70 4.65
C ILE A 10 -0.69 -1.94 5.01
N PRO A 11 -0.50 -2.92 4.10
CA PRO A 11 0.27 -4.13 4.39
C PRO A 11 1.72 -3.87 4.84
N MET A 12 2.36 -2.84 4.29
CA MET A 12 3.68 -2.35 4.75
C MET A 12 3.66 -1.66 6.12
N ARG A 13 2.48 -1.49 6.74
CA ARG A 13 2.25 -0.94 8.07
C ARG A 13 2.79 0.47 8.30
N ARG A 14 2.90 1.25 7.24
CA ARG A 14 3.27 2.66 7.30
C ARG A 14 2.65 3.43 6.14
N VAL A 15 2.49 4.72 6.34
CA VAL A 15 2.17 5.64 5.25
C VAL A 15 3.39 5.76 4.35
N GLY A 16 3.16 5.84 3.04
CA GLY A 16 4.22 6.14 2.07
C GLY A 16 4.78 7.54 2.29
N ILE A 17 6.08 7.69 2.04
CA ILE A 17 6.77 8.98 1.98
C ILE A 17 7.04 9.35 0.51
N PRO A 18 7.34 10.61 0.18
CA PRO A 18 7.60 11.01 -1.21
C PRO A 18 8.64 10.15 -1.93
N ASP A 19 9.69 9.74 -1.22
CA ASP A 19 10.78 8.94 -1.78
C ASP A 19 10.31 7.54 -2.21
N ASP A 20 9.27 6.98 -1.59
CA ASP A 20 8.70 5.69 -2.00
C ASP A 20 8.12 5.74 -3.42
N ILE A 21 7.78 6.94 -3.92
CA ILE A 21 7.27 7.16 -5.27
C ILE A 21 8.39 7.67 -6.19
N ALA A 22 9.26 8.56 -5.69
CA ALA A 22 10.33 9.15 -6.49
C ALA A 22 11.35 8.11 -6.98
N GLU A 23 11.74 7.16 -6.13
CA GLU A 23 12.74 6.15 -6.48
C GLU A 23 12.25 5.17 -7.57
N PRO A 24 11.02 4.62 -7.51
CA PRO A 24 10.47 3.84 -8.63
C PRO A 24 10.35 4.64 -9.93
N ILE A 25 10.01 5.93 -9.86
CA ILE A 25 9.99 6.80 -11.05
C ILE A 25 11.40 6.93 -11.63
N ALA A 26 12.42 7.17 -10.79
CA ALA A 26 13.81 7.28 -11.23
C ALA A 26 14.28 5.98 -11.91
N PHE A 27 13.92 4.81 -11.36
CA PHE A 27 14.18 3.51 -11.98
C PHE A 27 13.51 3.38 -13.36
N LEU A 28 12.23 3.75 -13.48
CA LEU A 28 11.49 3.69 -14.75
C LEU A 28 11.96 4.74 -15.79
N ALA A 29 12.58 5.82 -15.34
CA ALA A 29 13.16 6.84 -16.21
C ALA A 29 14.56 6.45 -16.72
N ASP A 30 15.27 5.54 -16.05
CA ASP A 30 16.57 5.06 -16.48
C ASP A 30 16.45 4.02 -17.61
N SER A 31 16.70 4.48 -18.85
CA SER A 31 16.65 3.64 -20.04
C SER A 31 17.66 2.49 -20.05
N LYS A 32 18.75 2.55 -19.26
CA LYS A 32 19.71 1.45 -19.15
C LYS A 32 19.18 0.31 -18.29
N VAL A 33 18.35 0.62 -17.31
CA VAL A 33 17.85 -0.35 -16.33
C VAL A 33 16.46 -0.87 -16.70
N SER A 34 15.60 -0.01 -17.24
CA SER A 34 14.19 -0.34 -17.52
C SER A 34 13.80 -0.19 -18.99
N GLY A 35 14.74 0.02 -19.92
CA GLY A 35 14.48 0.38 -21.33
C GLY A 35 13.66 -0.61 -22.17
N TYR A 36 13.39 -1.82 -21.68
CA TYR A 36 12.51 -2.80 -22.34
C TYR A 36 11.16 -2.99 -21.63
N MET A 37 10.91 -2.27 -20.54
CA MET A 37 9.63 -2.27 -19.84
C MET A 37 8.69 -1.29 -20.51
N THR A 38 7.68 -1.81 -21.21
CA THR A 38 6.67 -1.00 -21.91
C THR A 38 5.27 -1.56 -21.68
N GLY A 39 4.27 -0.67 -21.68
CA GLY A 39 2.86 -1.02 -21.50
C GLY A 39 2.49 -1.53 -20.10
N GLN A 40 3.36 -1.36 -19.10
CA GLN A 40 3.11 -1.84 -17.74
C GLN A 40 2.49 -0.76 -16.85
N CYS A 41 1.60 -1.20 -15.95
CA CYS A 41 1.11 -0.40 -14.83
C CYS A 41 1.63 -1.05 -13.54
N ILE A 42 2.43 -0.33 -12.76
CA ILE A 42 3.07 -0.84 -11.55
C ILE A 42 2.47 -0.11 -10.34
N ALA A 43 1.82 -0.86 -9.46
CA ALA A 43 1.27 -0.32 -8.23
C ALA A 43 2.39 -0.08 -7.19
N ILE A 44 2.45 1.16 -6.68
CA ILE A 44 3.36 1.57 -5.61
C ILE A 44 2.50 2.12 -4.46
N ASP A 45 1.94 1.24 -3.65
CA ASP A 45 0.92 1.60 -2.65
C ASP A 45 1.08 0.88 -1.30
N GLY A 46 2.23 0.25 -1.09
CA GLY A 46 2.48 -0.54 0.12
C GLY A 46 1.64 -1.81 0.24
N GLY A 47 1.03 -2.28 -0.86
CA GLY A 47 0.28 -3.53 -0.98
C GLY A 47 -1.24 -3.38 -0.92
N VAL A 48 -1.76 -2.15 -0.85
CA VAL A 48 -3.20 -1.87 -0.65
C VAL A 48 -4.07 -2.46 -1.77
N THR A 49 -3.63 -2.36 -3.03
CA THR A 49 -4.34 -2.88 -4.20
C THR A 49 -4.53 -4.40 -4.13
N LEU A 50 -3.54 -5.12 -3.58
CA LEU A 50 -3.58 -6.58 -3.50
C LEU A 50 -4.46 -7.09 -2.34
N GLN A 51 -4.56 -6.32 -1.24
CA GLN A 51 -5.24 -6.81 -0.05
C GLN A 51 -6.78 -6.69 -0.11
N HIS A 52 -7.37 -6.01 -1.11
CA HIS A 52 -8.81 -5.73 -1.23
C HIS A 52 -9.45 -5.28 0.10
N SER A 53 -9.59 -3.95 0.26
CA SER A 53 -10.00 -3.18 1.46
C SER A 53 -11.25 -3.62 2.27
N MET A 54 -11.86 -4.80 2.06
CA MET A 54 -13.07 -5.26 2.79
C MET A 54 -12.86 -6.36 3.86
N ILE A 55 -11.64 -6.82 4.16
CA ILE A 55 -11.43 -7.84 5.21
C ILE A 55 -10.27 -7.59 6.19
N THR A 56 -9.87 -6.34 6.44
CA THR A 56 -8.78 -6.11 7.41
C THR A 56 -9.22 -6.17 8.88
N TYR A 57 -10.50 -6.42 9.16
CA TYR A 57 -10.93 -6.72 10.53
C TYR A 57 -10.74 -8.21 10.79
N SER A 58 -9.87 -8.56 11.76
CA SER A 58 -9.97 -9.88 12.40
C SER A 58 -11.33 -9.97 13.08
N ILE A 59 -11.91 -11.18 13.15
CA ILE A 59 -13.13 -11.42 13.94
C ILE A 59 -12.93 -10.97 15.40
N ASP A 60 -11.70 -11.04 15.91
CA ASP A 60 -11.34 -10.56 17.25
C ASP A 60 -11.49 -9.04 17.40
N ASP A 61 -11.20 -8.28 16.34
CA ASP A 61 -11.36 -6.81 16.35
C ASP A 61 -12.84 -6.42 16.33
N VAL A 62 -13.66 -7.15 15.56
CA VAL A 62 -15.12 -6.96 15.53
C VAL A 62 -15.73 -7.26 16.91
N VAL A 63 -15.34 -8.37 17.53
CA VAL A 63 -15.81 -8.76 18.87
C VAL A 63 -15.39 -7.74 19.92
N LYS A 64 -14.18 -7.17 19.84
CA LYS A 64 -13.73 -6.11 20.76
C LYS A 64 -14.54 -4.82 20.61
N GLN A 65 -14.96 -4.45 19.40
CA GLN A 65 -15.81 -3.27 19.19
C GLN A 65 -17.24 -3.47 19.68
N MET A 66 -17.80 -4.67 19.61
CA MET A 66 -19.17 -4.96 20.08
C MET A 66 -19.29 -4.98 21.62
N ASN A 67 -18.21 -5.34 22.32
CA ASN A 67 -18.20 -5.55 23.77
C ASN A 67 -17.73 -4.32 24.57
N ASN A 68 -17.67 -3.14 23.96
CA ASN A 68 -17.31 -1.88 24.62
C ASN A 68 -18.40 -0.82 24.51
#